data_AF-A0A915NI09-F1
#
_entry.id   AF-A0A915NI09-F1
#
_cell.length_a   1.000
_cell.length_b   1.000
_cell.length_c   1.000
_cell.angle_alpha   90.00
_cell.angle_beta   90.00
_cell.angle_gamma   90.00
#
_symmetry.space_group_name_H-M   'P 1'
#
loop_
_entity.id
_entity.type
_entity.pdbx_description
1 polymer ?
#
loop_
_entity_poly.entity_id
_entity_poly.type
_entity_poly.pdbx_seq_one_letter_code
_entity_poly.pdbx_strand_id
1 'polypeptide(L)'
;MALLNHIIDTLPVMNEEWSDAVLFSPLQAEQAMMDQFADTLAVRVFLKMANLPYRLEQRQNAYFMSPTGEVPFLRVKNSLTAEFSPIVDFVGKKGIKLSDSLTASEQSDIQAYCALIEETLRNAEKYISWLDEECYDKVTSGRYASVYNWPLNLFLPLLKQREVYNDLSQNGWADYSTKTVI
;
A
#
# COMPACT_ATOMS: atom_id res chain seq x y z
N MET A 1 26.43 36.34 -3.87
CA MET A 1 26.87 35.18 -4.67
C MET A 1 27.13 33.95 -3.80
N ALA A 2 28.00 33.99 -2.79
CA ALA A 2 28.28 32.81 -1.94
C ALA A 2 27.09 32.28 -1.11
N LEU A 3 26.28 33.17 -0.52
CA LEU A 3 25.08 32.78 0.25
C LEU A 3 23.98 32.14 -0.60
N LEU A 4 23.88 32.54 -1.87
CA LEU A 4 22.84 32.05 -2.78
C LEU A 4 23.19 30.63 -3.29
N ASN A 5 24.48 30.39 -3.54
CA ASN A 5 24.99 29.05 -3.87
C ASN A 5 24.85 28.10 -2.67
N HIS A 6 25.14 28.56 -1.45
CA HIS A 6 24.97 27.73 -0.25
C HIS A 6 23.50 27.37 0.04
N ILE A 7 22.54 28.23 -0.32
CA ILE A 7 21.11 27.94 -0.23
C ILE A 7 20.69 26.92 -1.30
N ILE A 8 21.22 27.04 -2.53
CA ILE A 8 20.98 26.08 -3.61
C ILE A 8 21.56 24.70 -3.26
N ASP A 9 22.73 24.64 -2.63
CA ASP A 9 23.38 23.40 -2.19
C ASP A 9 22.65 22.74 -0.99
N THR A 10 21.82 23.50 -0.26
CA THR A 10 20.97 22.98 0.82
C THR A 10 19.56 22.58 0.37
N LEU A 11 19.17 22.91 -0.87
CA LEU A 11 17.98 22.31 -1.44
C LEU A 11 18.31 20.83 -1.67
N PRO A 12 17.47 19.89 -1.20
CA PRO A 12 17.66 18.48 -1.53
C PRO A 12 17.79 18.43 -3.05
N VAL A 13 18.91 17.91 -3.54
CA VAL A 13 19.17 17.73 -4.98
C VAL A 13 17.87 17.20 -5.54
N MET A 14 17.17 18.03 -6.32
CA MET A 14 15.92 17.62 -6.94
C MET A 14 16.35 16.58 -7.95
N ASN A 15 16.36 15.33 -7.50
CA ASN A 15 16.80 14.22 -8.29
C ASN A 15 15.82 14.18 -9.46
N GLU A 16 16.27 14.58 -10.66
CA GLU A 16 15.41 14.70 -11.86
C GLU A 16 14.58 13.42 -12.06
N GLU A 17 15.11 12.29 -11.59
CA GLU A 17 14.45 10.99 -11.52
C GLU A 17 13.10 10.97 -10.81
N TRP A 18 12.90 11.77 -9.77
CA TRP A 18 11.68 11.78 -8.97
C TRP A 18 10.71 12.89 -9.35
N SER A 19 11.08 13.75 -10.31
CA SER A 19 10.24 14.87 -10.75
C SER A 19 8.89 14.44 -11.33
N ASP A 20 8.83 13.23 -11.92
CA ASP A 20 7.64 12.63 -12.50
C ASP A 20 7.05 11.48 -11.66
N ALA A 21 7.53 11.30 -10.42
CA ALA A 21 7.11 10.21 -9.55
C ALA A 21 5.64 10.34 -9.17
N VAL A 22 4.87 9.26 -9.37
CA VAL A 22 3.45 9.19 -9.05
C VAL A 22 3.17 7.97 -8.19
N LEU A 23 2.55 8.20 -7.04
CA LEU A 23 2.00 7.15 -6.19
C LEU A 23 0.53 6.99 -6.54
N PHE A 24 0.18 5.81 -7.05
CA PHE A 24 -1.20 5.47 -7.37
C PHE A 24 -1.86 4.74 -6.21
N SER A 25 -3.13 5.08 -6.00
CA SER A 25 -3.94 4.60 -4.89
C SER A 25 -5.41 4.49 -5.33
N PRO A 26 -6.23 3.62 -4.71
CA PRO A 26 -7.68 3.72 -4.82
C PRO A 26 -8.20 5.04 -4.23
N LEU A 27 -9.48 5.34 -4.48
CA LEU A 27 -10.15 6.49 -3.86
C LEU A 27 -10.23 6.28 -2.34
N GLN A 28 -9.46 7.04 -1.57
CA GLN A 28 -9.25 6.76 -0.14
C GLN A 28 -10.51 6.96 0.71
N ALA A 29 -11.36 7.92 0.36
CA ALA A 29 -12.61 8.19 1.07
C ALA A 29 -13.69 7.17 0.72
N GLU A 30 -13.80 6.79 -0.55
CA GLU A 30 -14.98 6.10 -1.09
C GLU A 30 -14.76 4.60 -1.32
N GLN A 31 -13.56 4.19 -1.72
CA GLN A 31 -13.31 2.84 -2.24
C GLN A 31 -12.29 2.04 -1.42
N ALA A 32 -11.22 2.70 -0.94
CA ALA A 32 -10.09 2.01 -0.32
C ALA A 32 -10.51 1.29 0.95
N MET A 33 -10.24 -0.01 1.05
CA MET A 33 -10.41 -0.76 2.30
C MET A 33 -9.39 -0.31 3.35
N MET A 34 -9.58 -0.68 4.61
CA MET A 34 -8.74 -0.17 5.70
C MET A 34 -7.27 -0.62 5.55
N ASP A 35 -7.03 -1.80 4.97
CA ASP A 35 -5.71 -2.38 4.70
C ASP A 35 -5.01 -1.56 3.62
N GLN A 36 -5.72 -1.28 2.54
CA GLN A 36 -5.25 -0.43 1.45
C GLN A 36 -5.01 1.02 1.88
N PHE A 37 -5.82 1.52 2.82
CA PHE A 37 -5.62 2.84 3.42
C PHE A 37 -4.33 2.86 4.24
N ALA A 38 -4.11 1.85 5.09
CA ALA A 38 -2.92 1.70 5.90
C ALA A 38 -1.65 1.60 5.04
N ASP A 39 -1.67 0.77 4.00
CA ASP A 39 -0.54 0.59 3.07
C ASP A 39 -0.23 1.87 2.30
N THR A 40 -1.27 2.56 1.82
CA THR A 40 -1.09 3.85 1.15
C THR A 40 -0.50 4.89 2.09
N LEU A 41 -0.96 4.93 3.34
CA LEU A 41 -0.43 5.85 4.33
C LEU A 41 1.03 5.53 4.69
N ALA A 42 1.37 4.25 4.85
CA ALA A 42 2.73 3.80 5.15
C ALA A 42 3.71 4.25 4.06
N VAL A 43 3.40 4.01 2.78
CA VAL A 43 4.25 4.46 1.66
C VAL A 43 4.35 5.98 1.60
N ARG A 44 3.25 6.70 1.81
CA ARG A 44 3.25 8.18 1.80
C ARG A 44 4.13 8.76 2.89
N VAL A 45 4.06 8.19 4.10
CA VAL A 45 4.89 8.60 5.23
C VAL A 45 6.35 8.28 4.96
N PHE A 46 6.66 7.09 4.48
CA PHE A 46 8.01 6.70 4.10
C PHE A 46 8.63 7.66 3.07
N LEU A 47 7.94 7.92 1.96
CA LEU A 47 8.43 8.84 0.92
C LEU A 47 8.61 10.27 1.46
N LYS A 48 7.71 10.71 2.34
CA LYS A 48 7.82 12.02 3.00
C LYS A 48 9.03 12.09 3.94
N MET A 49 9.28 11.05 4.74
CA MET A 49 10.45 10.95 5.61
C MET A 49 11.75 10.88 4.82
N ALA A 50 11.73 10.21 3.67
CA ALA A 50 12.85 10.17 2.72
C ALA A 50 13.04 11.47 1.93
N ASN A 51 12.19 12.48 2.15
CA ASN A 51 12.21 13.76 1.46
C ASN A 51 12.14 13.63 -0.08
N LEU A 52 11.39 12.64 -0.55
CA LEU A 52 11.21 12.36 -1.97
C LEU A 52 9.96 13.07 -2.51
N PRO A 53 10.06 13.81 -3.63
CA PRO A 53 8.90 14.39 -4.26
C PRO A 53 8.06 13.28 -4.91
N TYR A 54 6.74 13.37 -4.77
CA TYR A 54 5.81 12.52 -5.49
C TYR A 54 4.46 13.22 -5.62
N ARG A 55 3.68 12.82 -6.62
CA ARG A 55 2.26 13.17 -6.73
C ARG A 55 1.42 11.98 -6.30
N LEU A 56 0.41 12.21 -5.46
CA LEU A 56 -0.62 11.21 -5.19
C LEU A 56 -1.70 11.29 -6.26
N GLU A 57 -1.92 10.19 -6.98
CA GLU A 57 -3.03 10.06 -7.93
C GLU A 57 -3.99 8.95 -7.48
N GLN A 58 -5.20 9.35 -7.09
CA GLN A 58 -6.25 8.42 -6.72
C GLN A 58 -7.05 8.03 -7.96
N ARG A 59 -7.20 6.72 -8.21
CA ARG A 59 -7.86 6.15 -9.39
C ARG A 59 -8.77 5.01 -8.99
N GLN A 60 -9.98 4.98 -9.54
CA GLN A 60 -10.96 3.92 -9.29
C GLN A 60 -10.46 2.54 -9.77
N ASN A 61 -9.67 2.52 -10.84
CA ASN A 61 -9.10 1.33 -11.44
C ASN A 61 -7.66 1.05 -11.00
N ALA A 62 -7.18 1.64 -9.89
CA ALA A 62 -5.80 1.49 -9.41
C ALA A 62 -5.39 0.02 -9.28
N TYR A 63 -6.27 -0.84 -8.76
CA TYR A 63 -6.05 -2.29 -8.65
C TYR A 63 -5.65 -2.92 -10.00
N PHE A 64 -6.33 -2.56 -11.10
CA PHE A 64 -6.06 -3.08 -12.44
C PHE A 64 -4.85 -2.45 -13.12
N MET A 65 -4.36 -1.32 -12.61
CA MET A 65 -3.14 -0.67 -13.09
C MET A 65 -1.88 -1.22 -12.41
N SER A 66 -2.03 -1.82 -11.23
CA SER A 66 -0.92 -2.37 -10.47
C SER A 66 -0.31 -3.58 -11.17
N PRO A 67 1.03 -3.73 -11.17
CA PRO A 67 1.69 -4.89 -11.76
C PRO A 67 1.40 -6.18 -10.99
N THR A 68 1.09 -6.09 -9.70
CA THR A 68 0.80 -7.24 -8.82
C THR A 68 -0.69 -7.38 -8.50
N GLY A 69 -1.52 -6.40 -8.90
CA GLY A 69 -2.89 -6.25 -8.41
C GLY A 69 -2.96 -5.51 -7.06
N GLU A 70 -1.87 -5.41 -6.31
CA GLU A 70 -1.89 -4.77 -4.99
C GLU A 70 -1.67 -3.25 -5.06
N VAL A 71 -2.25 -2.52 -4.11
CA VAL A 71 -2.16 -1.06 -4.01
C VAL A 71 -1.65 -0.66 -2.62
N PRO A 72 -0.89 0.44 -2.49
CA PRO A 72 -0.52 1.39 -3.53
C PRO A 72 0.62 0.88 -4.42
N PHE A 73 0.85 1.55 -5.54
CA PHE A 73 2.04 1.32 -6.36
C PHE A 73 2.66 2.63 -6.83
N LEU A 74 3.98 2.66 -6.85
CA LEU A 74 4.80 3.80 -7.20
C LEU A 74 5.32 3.66 -8.62
N ARG A 75 5.10 4.70 -9.43
CA ARG A 75 5.72 4.87 -10.75
C ARG A 75 6.81 5.93 -10.66
N VAL A 76 8.02 5.56 -11.04
CA VAL A 76 9.17 6.49 -11.18
C VAL A 76 9.79 6.24 -12.54
N LYS A 77 9.78 7.24 -13.43
CA LYS A 77 10.14 7.08 -14.85
C LYS A 77 9.44 5.85 -15.47
N ASN A 78 10.24 4.83 -15.81
CA ASN A 78 9.82 3.61 -16.49
C ASN A 78 9.70 2.40 -15.56
N SER A 79 9.80 2.62 -14.24
CA SER A 79 9.70 1.58 -13.21
C SER A 79 8.37 1.68 -12.49
N LEU A 80 7.76 0.51 -12.24
CA LEU A 80 6.52 0.36 -11.49
C LEU A 80 6.75 -0.62 -10.35
N THR A 81 6.53 -0.18 -9.12
CA THR A 81 6.77 -1.00 -7.92
C THR A 81 5.55 -0.92 -7.03
N ALA A 82 4.90 -2.05 -6.76
CA ALA A 82 3.77 -2.15 -5.85
C ALA A 82 4.22 -2.55 -4.44
N GLU A 83 3.34 -2.33 -3.46
CA GLU A 83 3.49 -2.74 -2.07
C GLU A 83 4.58 -1.99 -1.29
N PHE A 84 4.46 -1.99 0.03
CA PHE A 84 5.34 -1.19 0.89
C PHE A 84 6.80 -1.67 0.84
N SER A 85 7.05 -2.94 1.14
CA SER A 85 8.40 -3.50 1.23
C SER A 85 9.19 -3.37 -0.09
N PRO A 86 8.63 -3.74 -1.26
CA PRO A 86 9.33 -3.54 -2.53
C PRO A 86 9.61 -2.07 -2.87
N ILE A 87 8.72 -1.13 -2.48
CA ILE A 87 8.96 0.31 -2.67
C ILE A 87 10.13 0.79 -1.79
N VAL A 88 10.21 0.34 -0.53
CA VAL A 88 11.35 0.65 0.36
C VAL A 88 12.65 0.12 -0.25
N ASP A 89 12.66 -1.11 -0.73
CA ASP A 89 13.82 -1.71 -1.40
C ASP A 89 14.21 -0.98 -2.68
N PHE A 90 13.23 -0.56 -3.49
CA PHE A 90 13.46 0.23 -4.69
C PHE A 90 14.15 1.55 -4.36
N VAL A 91 13.69 2.26 -3.33
CA VAL A 91 14.31 3.51 -2.86
C VAL A 91 15.70 3.25 -2.25
N GLY A 92 15.86 2.15 -1.52
CA GLY A 92 17.14 1.70 -0.98
C GLY A 92 18.19 1.43 -2.05
N LYS A 93 17.79 0.83 -3.19
CA LYS A 93 18.66 0.63 -4.37
C LYS A 93 19.10 1.95 -5.03
N LYS A 94 18.38 3.04 -4.79
CA LYS A 94 18.74 4.41 -5.21
C LYS A 94 19.63 5.14 -4.19
N GLY A 95 20.04 4.46 -3.11
CA GLY A 95 20.94 4.99 -2.10
C GLY A 95 20.27 5.81 -1.01
N ILE A 96 18.94 5.77 -0.92
CA ILE A 96 18.18 6.48 0.12
C ILE A 96 17.64 5.44 1.11
N LYS A 97 18.11 5.47 2.35
CA LYS A 97 17.69 4.55 3.40
C LYS A 97 17.44 5.31 4.70
N LEU A 98 16.26 5.10 5.28
CA LEU A 98 15.93 5.69 6.58
C LEU A 98 16.55 4.94 7.75
N SER A 99 17.07 3.73 7.50
CA SER A 99 17.63 2.82 8.51
C SER A 99 19.16 2.84 8.59
N ASP A 100 19.85 3.75 7.91
CA ASP A 100 21.32 3.79 7.88
C ASP A 100 21.96 4.03 9.25
N SER A 101 21.24 4.68 10.18
CA SER A 101 21.70 4.89 11.55
C SER A 101 21.50 3.69 12.47
N LEU A 102 20.77 2.65 12.02
CA LEU A 102 20.42 1.48 12.83
C LEU A 102 21.49 0.40 12.74
N THR A 103 21.66 -0.34 13.82
CA THR A 103 22.49 -1.54 13.85
C THR A 103 21.86 -2.67 13.06
N ALA A 104 22.66 -3.67 12.66
CA ALA A 104 22.17 -4.83 11.94
C ALA A 104 21.10 -5.62 12.73
N SER A 105 21.20 -5.65 14.07
CA SER A 105 20.19 -6.28 14.94
C SER A 105 18.87 -5.53 14.87
N GLU A 106 18.90 -4.20 15.02
CA GLU A 106 17.68 -3.37 14.97
C GLU A 106 17.00 -3.43 13.60
N GLN A 107 17.79 -3.49 12.52
CA GLN A 107 17.25 -3.68 11.17
C GLN A 107 16.54 -5.03 11.03
N SER A 108 17.12 -6.10 11.58
CA SER A 108 16.50 -7.42 11.60
C SER A 108 15.21 -7.43 12.42
N ASP A 109 15.19 -6.72 13.55
CA ASP A 109 14.00 -6.61 14.40
C ASP A 109 12.86 -5.89 13.65
N ILE A 110 13.17 -4.78 12.96
CA ILE A 110 12.18 -4.07 12.13
C ILE A 110 11.61 -4.99 11.04
N GLN A 111 12.46 -5.75 10.34
CA GLN A 111 12.01 -6.69 9.33
C GLN A 111 11.09 -7.77 9.92
N ALA A 112 11.41 -8.28 11.11
CA ALA A 112 10.55 -9.24 11.81
C ALA A 112 9.19 -8.62 12.19
N TYR A 113 9.16 -7.36 12.65
CA TYR A 113 7.91 -6.66 12.94
C TYR A 113 7.08 -6.37 11.68
N CYS A 114 7.70 -5.96 10.57
CA CYS A 114 7.01 -5.78 9.29
C CYS A 114 6.39 -7.09 8.81
N ALA A 115 7.15 -8.19 8.84
CA ALA A 115 6.64 -9.51 8.48
C ALA A 115 5.47 -9.93 9.38
N LEU A 116 5.54 -9.67 10.69
CA LEU A 116 4.43 -9.95 11.60
C LEU A 116 3.17 -9.16 11.20
N ILE A 117 3.29 -7.87 10.90
CA ILE A 117 2.16 -7.03 10.50
C ILE A 117 1.53 -7.56 9.20
N GLU A 118 2.36 -7.89 8.19
CA GLU A 118 1.90 -8.38 6.89
C GLU A 118 1.24 -9.76 6.99
N GLU A 119 1.78 -10.68 7.79
CA GLU A 119 1.29 -12.06 7.88
C GLU A 119 0.14 -12.24 8.89
N THR A 120 0.02 -11.35 9.87
CA THR A 120 -1.01 -11.45 10.92
C THR A 120 -2.06 -10.36 10.83
N LEU A 121 -1.69 -9.10 11.00
CA LEU A 121 -2.65 -8.01 11.08
C LEU A 121 -3.35 -7.79 9.74
N ARG A 122 -2.62 -7.79 8.63
CA ARG A 122 -3.23 -7.64 7.30
C ARG A 122 -4.17 -8.81 6.98
N ASN A 123 -3.80 -10.05 7.32
CA ASN A 123 -4.65 -11.22 7.09
C ASN A 123 -5.90 -11.21 7.98
N ALA A 124 -5.76 -10.84 9.26
CA ALA A 124 -6.89 -10.67 10.18
C ALA A 124 -7.86 -9.59 9.66
N GLU A 125 -7.33 -8.47 9.18
CA GLU A 125 -8.12 -7.38 8.65
C GLU A 125 -8.83 -7.73 7.34
N LYS A 126 -8.15 -8.43 6.42
CA LYS A 126 -8.76 -8.99 5.21
C LYS A 126 -9.89 -9.96 5.56
N TYR A 127 -9.69 -10.82 6.56
CA TYR A 127 -10.73 -11.75 7.04
C TYR A 127 -11.95 -10.96 7.53
N ILE A 128 -11.76 -10.00 8.44
CA ILE A 128 -12.87 -9.19 8.98
C ILE A 128 -13.56 -8.41 7.87
N SER A 129 -12.82 -7.89 6.89
CA SER A 129 -13.41 -7.08 5.82
C SER A 129 -14.23 -7.93 4.84
N TRP A 130 -13.77 -9.13 4.49
CA TRP A 130 -14.32 -9.88 3.35
C TRP A 130 -15.06 -11.17 3.72
N LEU A 131 -14.74 -11.80 4.86
CA LEU A 131 -15.33 -13.07 5.28
C LEU A 131 -16.29 -12.93 6.46
N ASP A 132 -16.16 -11.89 7.28
CA ASP A 132 -17.20 -11.56 8.27
C ASP A 132 -18.46 -11.05 7.57
N GLU A 133 -19.56 -11.77 7.72
CA GLU A 133 -20.82 -11.49 7.02
C GLU A 133 -21.36 -10.09 7.34
N GLU A 134 -21.29 -9.68 8.61
CA GLU A 134 -21.81 -8.38 9.04
C GLU A 134 -21.01 -7.23 8.43
N CYS A 135 -19.69 -7.31 8.46
CA CYS A 135 -18.81 -6.29 7.88
C CYS A 135 -18.93 -6.26 6.35
N TYR A 136 -19.01 -7.44 5.70
CA TYR A 136 -19.15 -7.54 4.25
C TYR A 136 -20.44 -6.88 3.75
N ASP A 137 -21.58 -7.22 4.36
CA ASP A 137 -22.90 -6.75 3.92
C ASP A 137 -23.12 -5.26 4.24
N LYS A 138 -22.65 -4.79 5.39
CA LYS A 138 -22.89 -3.40 5.83
C LYS A 138 -21.90 -2.40 5.27
N VAL A 139 -20.65 -2.81 5.01
CA VAL A 139 -19.55 -1.89 4.71
C VAL A 139 -18.81 -2.29 3.44
N THR A 140 -18.15 -3.45 3.43
CA THR A 140 -17.13 -3.77 2.42
C THR A 140 -17.70 -3.88 1.01
N SER A 141 -18.77 -4.66 0.82
CA SER A 141 -19.35 -4.88 -0.51
C SER A 141 -19.82 -3.58 -1.15
N GLY A 142 -20.58 -2.78 -0.40
CA GLY A 142 -21.08 -1.47 -0.84
C GLY A 142 -19.95 -0.47 -1.12
N ARG A 143 -18.93 -0.43 -0.26
CA ARG A 143 -17.78 0.47 -0.43
C ARG A 143 -16.97 0.12 -1.67
N TYR A 144 -16.64 -1.16 -1.86
CA TYR A 144 -15.92 -1.64 -3.03
C TYR A 144 -16.73 -1.45 -4.32
N ALA A 145 -18.05 -1.67 -4.27
CA ALA A 145 -18.97 -1.53 -5.40
C ALA A 145 -19.23 -0.07 -5.81
N SER A 146 -19.07 0.89 -4.90
CA SER A 146 -19.52 2.28 -5.05
C SER A 146 -19.00 3.01 -6.28
N VAL A 147 -17.83 2.63 -6.77
CA VAL A 147 -17.17 3.26 -7.92
C VAL A 147 -17.57 2.66 -9.26
N TYR A 148 -18.29 1.53 -9.25
CA TYR A 148 -18.67 0.80 -10.45
C TYR A 148 -20.14 1.01 -10.80
N ASN A 149 -20.44 1.02 -12.09
CA ASN A 149 -21.82 1.04 -12.57
C ASN A 149 -22.37 -0.38 -12.68
N TRP A 150 -23.70 -0.48 -12.77
CA TRP A 150 -24.35 -1.74 -13.12
C TRP A 150 -23.85 -2.25 -14.48
N PRO A 151 -23.51 -3.53 -14.63
CA PRO A 151 -23.68 -4.61 -13.64
C PRO A 151 -22.45 -4.90 -12.77
N LEU A 152 -21.32 -4.23 -13.02
CA LEU A 152 -20.04 -4.52 -12.39
C LEU A 152 -20.06 -4.34 -10.87
N ASN A 153 -20.85 -3.39 -10.37
CA ASN A 153 -21.03 -3.17 -8.94
C ASN A 153 -21.60 -4.38 -8.18
N LEU A 154 -22.28 -5.31 -8.86
CA LEU A 154 -22.78 -6.55 -8.26
C LEU A 154 -21.76 -7.68 -8.39
N PHE A 155 -21.09 -7.79 -9.53
CA PHE A 155 -20.20 -8.91 -9.83
C PHE A 155 -18.80 -8.76 -9.22
N LEU A 156 -18.22 -7.56 -9.25
CA LEU A 156 -16.83 -7.35 -8.80
C LEU A 156 -16.63 -7.61 -7.30
N PRO A 157 -17.53 -7.20 -6.38
CA PRO A 157 -17.37 -7.54 -4.96
C PRO A 157 -17.38 -9.05 -4.70
N LEU A 158 -18.18 -9.82 -5.44
CA LEU A 158 -18.26 -11.27 -5.31
C LEU A 158 -16.98 -11.95 -5.83
N LEU A 159 -16.44 -11.45 -6.95
CA LEU A 159 -15.17 -11.94 -7.49
C LEU A 159 -14.02 -11.64 -6.52
N LYS A 160 -13.98 -10.42 -5.96
CA LYS A 160 -12.94 -10.04 -5.00
C LYS A 160 -13.06 -10.82 -3.70
N GLN A 161 -14.26 -11.06 -3.19
CA GLN A 161 -14.46 -11.90 -2.01
C GLN A 161 -13.92 -13.31 -2.22
N ARG A 162 -14.16 -13.92 -3.38
CA ARG A 162 -13.62 -15.25 -3.73
C ARG A 162 -12.10 -15.25 -3.82
N GLU A 163 -11.52 -14.20 -4.39
CA GLU A 163 -10.06 -14.02 -4.45
C GLU A 163 -9.47 -13.94 -3.04
N VAL A 164 -10.03 -13.11 -2.16
CA VAL A 164 -9.58 -12.97 -0.77
C VAL A 164 -9.78 -14.26 0.02
N TYR A 165 -10.88 -14.99 -0.20
CA TYR A 165 -11.09 -16.30 0.40
C TYR A 165 -9.98 -17.29 0.00
N ASN A 166 -9.64 -17.34 -1.29
CA ASN A 166 -8.58 -18.23 -1.77
C ASN A 166 -7.19 -17.85 -1.24
N ASP A 167 -6.90 -16.56 -1.11
CA ASP A 167 -5.67 -16.02 -0.51
C ASP A 167 -5.57 -16.43 0.98
N LEU A 168 -6.62 -16.15 1.76
CA LEU A 168 -6.68 -16.51 3.17
C LEU A 168 -6.64 -18.03 3.39
N SER A 169 -7.26 -18.81 2.50
CA SER A 169 -7.21 -20.27 2.57
C SER A 169 -5.80 -20.82 2.39
N GLN A 170 -5.02 -20.26 1.47
CA GLN A 170 -3.61 -20.64 1.27
C GLN A 170 -2.75 -20.33 2.49
N ASN A 171 -3.07 -19.25 3.21
CA ASN A 171 -2.36 -18.83 4.42
C ASN A 171 -2.89 -19.51 5.70
N GLY A 172 -3.87 -20.42 5.59
CA GLY A 172 -4.45 -21.13 6.73
C GLY A 172 -5.45 -20.32 7.56
N TRP A 173 -5.92 -19.18 7.03
CA TRP A 173 -6.84 -18.27 7.72
C TRP A 173 -8.32 -18.53 7.47
N ALA A 174 -8.67 -19.24 6.41
CA ALA A 174 -10.07 -19.42 6.00
C ALA A 174 -10.91 -20.25 6.98
N ASP A 175 -10.28 -21.11 7.78
CA ASP A 175 -10.99 -22.00 8.72
C ASP A 175 -11.17 -21.37 10.12
N TYR A 176 -10.62 -20.17 10.37
CA TYR A 176 -10.81 -19.50 11.65
C TYR A 176 -12.25 -19.01 11.80
N SER A 177 -12.76 -19.06 13.03
CA SER A 177 -14.00 -18.38 13.37
C SER A 177 -13.73 -16.90 13.64
N THR A 178 -14.71 -16.01 13.41
CA THR A 178 -14.57 -14.57 13.71
C THR A 178 -14.12 -14.32 15.16
N LYS A 179 -14.54 -15.15 16.12
CA LYS A 179 -14.13 -15.05 17.54
C LYS A 179 -12.66 -15.43 17.81
N THR A 180 -11.99 -16.03 16.84
CA THR A 180 -10.58 -16.42 16.93
C THR A 180 -9.69 -15.35 16.31
N VAL A 181 -10.22 -14.58 15.35
CA VAL A 181 -9.52 -13.48 14.67
C VAL A 181 -9.60 -12.18 15.48
N ILE A 182 -10.69 -11.98 16.24
CA ILE A 182 -10.90 -10.85 17.18
C ILE A 182 -10.51 -11.27 18.60
#